data_AF-M9R306-F1
#
_entry.id   AF-M9R306-F1
#
_cell.length_a   1.000
_cell.length_b   1.000
_cell.length_c   1.000
_cell.angle_alpha   90.00
_cell.angle_beta   90.00
_cell.angle_gamma   90.00
#
_symmetry.space_group_name_H-M   'P 1'
#
loop_
_entity.id
_entity.type
_entity.pdbx_description
1 polymer ?
#
loop_
_entity_poly.entity_id
_entity_poly.type
_entity_poly.pdbx_seq_one_letter_code
_entity_poly.pdbx_strand_id
1 'polypeptide(L)'
;MISMKNVVAAAAVCVAGSAAVAQDIAYELNNNSGYTVMYVYTSPSNADYWGDDILGAQVLASGYMTTVYIHDDSDQCDYDIKFVFDDGDELTDQIDICDLGSYTIN
;
A
#
# COMPACT_ATOMS: atom_id res chain seq x y z
N MET A 1 -48.17 47.48 15.20
CA MET A 1 -48.27 46.01 15.11
C MET A 1 -48.58 45.65 13.67
N ILE A 2 -47.57 45.24 12.90
CA ILE A 2 -47.72 44.55 11.61
C ILE A 2 -46.75 43.38 11.63
N SER A 3 -47.25 42.27 11.09
CA SER A 3 -46.94 40.89 11.44
C SER A 3 -45.64 40.36 10.84
N MET A 4 -45.14 39.32 11.49
CA MET A 4 -43.96 38.50 11.23
C MET A 4 -44.01 37.77 9.88
N LYS A 5 -42.82 37.55 9.29
CA LYS A 5 -42.31 36.31 8.65
C LYS A 5 -41.66 36.60 7.30
N ASN A 6 -40.33 36.74 7.29
CA ASN A 6 -39.53 36.29 6.16
C ASN A 6 -38.54 35.23 6.69
N VAL A 7 -38.77 34.02 6.19
CA VAL A 7 -38.08 32.78 6.54
C VAL A 7 -36.65 32.87 6.02
N VAL A 8 -35.67 32.76 6.92
CA VAL A 8 -34.27 32.55 6.54
C VAL A 8 -34.13 31.08 6.13
N ALA A 9 -34.02 30.82 4.84
CA ALA A 9 -33.71 29.49 4.33
C ALA A 9 -32.21 29.22 4.54
N ALA A 10 -31.87 28.46 5.59
CA ALA A 10 -30.53 27.95 5.79
C ALA A 10 -30.29 26.79 4.79
N ALA A 11 -29.45 27.03 3.78
CA ALA A 11 -28.97 25.98 2.89
C ALA A 11 -27.98 25.09 3.65
N ALA A 12 -28.43 23.89 4.02
CA ALA A 12 -27.56 22.86 4.58
C ALA A 12 -26.70 22.27 3.43
N VAL A 13 -25.43 22.69 3.37
CA VAL A 13 -24.43 22.03 2.51
C VAL A 13 -24.04 20.74 3.20
N CYS A 14 -24.57 19.62 2.72
CA CYS A 14 -24.13 18.28 3.13
C CYS A 14 -22.75 18.03 2.51
N VAL A 15 -21.68 18.23 3.27
CA VAL A 15 -20.35 17.73 2.89
C VAL A 15 -20.38 16.23 3.12
N ALA A 16 -20.61 15.46 2.06
CA ALA A 16 -20.38 14.02 2.08
C ALA A 16 -18.86 13.81 2.14
N GLY A 17 -18.33 13.59 3.34
CA GLY A 17 -16.97 13.11 3.49
C GLY A 17 -16.91 11.67 2.99
N SER A 18 -16.16 11.44 1.91
CA SER A 18 -15.76 10.09 1.51
C SER A 18 -14.97 9.50 2.69
N ALA A 19 -15.45 8.40 3.27
CA ALA A 19 -14.60 7.61 4.14
C ALA A 19 -13.53 6.97 3.25
N ALA A 20 -12.27 7.39 3.39
CA ALA A 20 -11.14 6.62 2.90
C ALA A 20 -11.17 5.30 3.68
N VAL A 21 -11.53 4.23 2.99
CA VAL A 21 -11.43 2.88 3.53
C VAL A 21 -9.99 2.47 3.27
N ALA A 22 -9.16 2.48 4.31
CA ALA A 22 -7.84 1.86 4.27
C ALA A 22 -8.01 0.45 3.71
N GLN A 23 -7.53 0.22 2.49
CA GLN A 23 -7.58 -1.10 1.88
C GLN A 23 -6.34 -1.85 2.38
N ASP A 24 -6.57 -2.92 3.14
CA ASP A 24 -5.51 -3.90 3.39
C ASP A 24 -5.25 -4.63 2.06
N ILE A 25 -4.27 -4.14 1.29
CA ILE A 25 -3.89 -4.75 0.02
C ILE A 25 -2.95 -5.92 0.31
N ALA A 26 -3.25 -7.08 -0.26
CA ALA A 26 -2.49 -8.30 -0.07
C ALA A 26 -2.12 -8.91 -1.43
N TYR A 27 -0.85 -9.30 -1.58
CA TYR A 27 -0.37 -10.03 -2.75
C TYR A 27 0.52 -11.20 -2.36
N GLU A 28 0.60 -12.21 -3.22
CA GLU A 28 1.52 -13.33 -3.05
C GLU A 28 2.92 -12.96 -3.55
N LEU A 29 3.92 -13.04 -2.67
CA LEU A 29 5.32 -12.88 -3.03
C LEU A 29 5.98 -14.25 -3.14
N ASN A 30 6.51 -14.55 -4.33
CA ASN A 30 7.25 -15.77 -4.61
C ASN A 30 8.73 -15.45 -4.87
N ASN A 31 9.62 -16.10 -4.13
CA ASN A 31 11.05 -15.92 -4.31
C ASN A 31 11.66 -17.10 -5.05
N ASN A 32 12.02 -16.90 -6.32
CA ASN A 32 12.72 -17.88 -7.15
C ASN A 32 14.14 -17.40 -7.57
N SER A 33 14.70 -16.44 -6.83
CA SER A 33 15.98 -15.78 -7.17
C SER A 33 17.24 -16.60 -6.88
N GLY A 34 17.14 -17.63 -6.04
CA GLY A 34 18.31 -18.34 -5.50
C GLY A 34 18.88 -17.76 -4.20
N TYR A 35 18.41 -16.59 -3.75
CA TYR A 35 18.85 -15.90 -2.53
C TYR A 35 17.72 -15.77 -1.51
N THR A 36 18.04 -15.53 -0.24
CA THR A 36 17.00 -15.27 0.79
C THR A 36 16.63 -13.80 0.77
N VAL A 37 15.33 -13.48 0.67
CA VAL A 37 14.86 -12.11 0.86
C VAL A 37 14.78 -11.84 2.36
N MET A 38 15.56 -10.87 2.82
CA MET A 38 15.68 -10.48 4.21
C MET A 38 14.70 -9.38 4.59
N TYR A 39 14.46 -8.43 3.68
CA TYR A 39 13.55 -7.29 3.90
C TYR A 39 12.76 -7.00 2.64
N VAL A 40 11.52 -6.57 2.82
CA VAL A 40 10.66 -6.06 1.74
C VAL A 40 10.11 -4.72 2.16
N TYR A 41 10.41 -3.69 1.37
CA TYR A 41 9.88 -2.35 1.59
C TYR A 41 8.94 -1.97 0.46
N THR A 42 7.91 -1.20 0.80
CA THR A 42 6.95 -0.67 -0.17
C THR A 42 6.70 0.80 0.12
N SER A 43 6.46 1.58 -0.92
CA SER A 43 6.02 2.97 -0.78
C SER A 43 5.20 3.40 -2.01
N PRO A 44 4.25 4.34 -1.85
CA PRO A 44 3.66 5.01 -3.00
C PRO A 44 4.75 5.54 -3.93
N SER A 45 4.60 5.39 -5.25
CA SER A 45 5.61 5.80 -6.25
C SER A 45 5.95 7.29 -6.25
N ASN A 46 5.13 8.11 -5.60
CA ASN A 46 5.36 9.55 -5.41
C ASN A 46 5.98 9.91 -4.05
N ALA A 47 6.32 8.91 -3.22
CA ALA A 47 6.98 9.12 -1.94
C ALA A 47 8.51 9.13 -2.11
N ASP A 48 9.19 10.05 -1.41
CA ASP A 48 10.65 10.16 -1.42
C ASP A 48 11.32 9.26 -0.35
N TYR A 49 10.55 8.41 0.34
CA TYR A 49 11.00 7.56 1.43
C TYR A 49 10.34 6.18 1.38
N TRP A 50 11.05 5.17 1.86
CA TRP A 50 10.54 3.81 2.03
C TRP A 50 9.71 3.69 3.31
N GLY A 51 8.65 2.89 3.26
CA GLY A 51 7.90 2.47 4.44
C GLY A 51 8.68 1.48 5.32
N ASP A 52 7.97 0.85 6.25
CA ASP A 52 8.52 -0.20 7.10
C ASP A 52 8.72 -1.52 6.33
N ASP A 53 9.53 -2.42 6.89
CA ASP A 53 9.68 -3.78 6.36
C ASP A 53 8.40 -4.59 6.59
N ILE A 54 7.79 -5.05 5.49
CA ILE A 54 6.50 -5.75 5.51
C ILE A 54 6.65 -7.26 5.79
N LEU A 55 7.87 -7.82 5.82
CA LEU A 55 8.10 -9.18 6.31
C LEU A 55 8.15 -9.25 7.85
N GLY A 56 8.42 -8.12 8.51
CA GLY A 56 8.52 -8.00 9.96
C GLY A 56 9.67 -8.82 10.55
N ALA A 57 9.36 -9.87 11.29
CA ALA A 57 10.37 -10.74 11.91
C ALA A 57 10.69 -12.00 11.08
N GLN A 58 10.06 -12.14 9.91
CA GLN A 58 10.24 -13.29 9.02
C GLN A 58 11.19 -12.95 7.88
N VAL A 59 11.67 -13.99 7.20
CA VAL A 59 12.46 -13.90 5.96
C VAL A 59 11.86 -14.85 4.93
N LEU A 60 12.08 -14.59 3.64
CA LEU A 60 11.56 -15.43 2.57
C LEU A 60 12.71 -16.11 1.82
N ALA A 61 12.99 -17.36 2.18
CA ALA A 61 13.99 -18.19 1.51
C ALA A 61 13.63 -18.46 0.04
N SER A 62 14.64 -18.69 -0.79
CA SER A 62 14.44 -19.09 -2.18
C SER A 62 13.64 -20.39 -2.29
N GLY A 63 12.72 -20.45 -3.25
CA GLY A 63 11.79 -21.54 -3.49
C GLY A 63 10.51 -21.49 -2.64
N TYR A 64 10.34 -20.47 -1.79
CA TYR A 64 9.16 -20.28 -0.96
C TYR A 64 8.33 -19.07 -1.41
N MET A 65 7.08 -19.07 -0.95
CA MET A 65 6.14 -17.97 -1.14
C MET A 65 5.51 -17.56 0.20
N THR A 66 5.09 -16.30 0.29
CA THR A 66 4.28 -15.79 1.39
C THR A 66 3.30 -14.76 0.88
N THR A 67 2.18 -14.59 1.59
CA THR A 67 1.33 -13.41 1.40
C THR A 67 1.94 -12.26 2.19
N VAL A 68 2.05 -11.09 1.56
CA VAL A 68 2.45 -9.85 2.21
C VAL A 68 1.30 -8.86 2.17
N TYR A 69 1.29 -7.93 3.13
CA TYR A 69 0.21 -6.96 3.31
C TYR A 69 0.79 -5.55 3.35
N ILE A 70 0.16 -4.64 2.63
CA ILE A 70 0.47 -3.21 2.66
C ILE A 70 -0.59 -2.54 3.54
N HIS A 71 -0.14 -1.87 4.61
CA HIS A 71 -0.99 -1.22 5.62
C HIS A 71 -0.58 0.25 5.81
N ASP A 72 -0.73 1.08 4.78
CA ASP A 72 -0.26 2.47 4.79
C ASP A 72 -1.36 3.53 4.59
N ASP A 73 -2.63 3.13 4.72
CA ASP A 73 -3.84 3.98 4.58
C ASP A 73 -3.90 4.79 3.26
N SER A 74 -3.11 4.40 2.26
CA SER A 74 -3.00 5.09 0.97
C SER A 74 -4.08 4.63 0.00
N ASP A 75 -4.61 5.58 -0.77
CA ASP A 75 -5.55 5.32 -1.87
C ASP A 75 -4.83 5.18 -3.24
N GLN A 76 -3.50 5.07 -3.25
CA GLN A 76 -2.70 4.95 -4.49
C GLN A 76 -2.61 3.49 -4.95
N CYS A 77 -2.42 3.28 -6.25
CA CYS A 77 -2.18 1.96 -6.84
C CYS A 77 -0.74 1.77 -7.33
N ASP A 78 -0.09 2.85 -7.80
CA ASP A 78 1.31 2.78 -8.25
C ASP A 78 2.27 2.83 -7.05
N TYR A 79 2.96 1.72 -6.81
CA TYR A 79 3.91 1.54 -5.71
C TYR A 79 5.28 1.16 -6.21
N ASP A 80 6.29 1.70 -5.54
CA ASP A 80 7.64 1.15 -5.61
C ASP A 80 7.79 0.06 -4.56
N ILE A 81 8.46 -1.02 -4.94
CA ILE A 81 8.83 -2.13 -4.06
C ILE A 81 10.32 -2.33 -4.08
N LYS A 82 10.87 -2.66 -2.93
CA LYS A 82 12.29 -2.99 -2.76
C LYS A 82 12.45 -4.31 -2.02
N PHE A 83 13.32 -5.15 -2.56
CA PHE A 83 13.78 -6.39 -1.93
C PHE A 83 15.25 -6.24 -1.57
N VAL A 84 15.61 -6.63 -0.34
CA VAL A 84 17.00 -6.72 0.10
C VAL A 84 17.31 -8.19 0.39
N PHE A 85 18.37 -8.70 -0.23
CA PHE A 85 18.75 -10.12 -0.17
C PHE A 85 19.83 -10.37 0.91
N ASP A 86 20.07 -11.64 1.23
CA ASP A 86 21.03 -12.09 2.24
C ASP A 86 22.50 -11.86 1.88
N ASP A 87 22.81 -11.65 0.60
CA ASP A 87 24.12 -11.24 0.10
C ASP A 87 24.32 -9.72 0.08
N GLY A 88 23.27 -8.95 0.39
CA GLY A 88 23.27 -7.49 0.42
C GLY A 88 22.88 -6.82 -0.89
N ASP A 89 22.54 -7.59 -1.93
CA ASP A 89 22.00 -7.02 -3.16
C ASP A 89 20.58 -6.47 -2.94
N GLU A 90 20.21 -5.48 -3.78
CA GLU A 90 18.89 -4.87 -3.76
C GLU A 90 18.24 -5.00 -5.15
N LEU A 91 16.95 -5.35 -5.18
CA LEU A 91 16.10 -5.24 -6.35
C LEU A 91 15.01 -4.20 -6.06
N THR A 92 14.76 -3.32 -7.01
CA THR A 92 13.65 -2.35 -6.94
C THR A 92 12.83 -2.43 -8.21
N ASP A 93 11.52 -2.33 -8.07
CA ASP A 93 10.56 -2.36 -9.17
C ASP A 93 9.35 -1.47 -8.87
N GLN A 94 8.60 -1.10 -9.89
CA GLN A 94 7.35 -0.34 -9.75
C GLN A 94 6.18 -1.21 -10.21
N ILE A 95 5.15 -1.34 -9.38
CA ILE A 95 4.00 -2.21 -9.61
C ILE A 95 2.67 -1.50 -9.32
N ASP A 96 1.62 -1.95 -9.99
CA ASP A 96 0.23 -1.57 -9.66
C ASP A 96 -0.30 -2.58 -8.63
N ILE A 97 -0.42 -2.18 -7.37
CA ILE A 97 -0.86 -3.06 -6.26
C ILE A 97 -2.36 -3.30 -6.24
N CYS A 98 -3.17 -2.48 -6.92
CA CYS A 98 -4.62 -2.63 -6.94
C CYS A 98 -5.07 -3.81 -7.80
N ASP A 99 -4.28 -4.14 -8.83
CA ASP A 99 -4.51 -5.28 -9.72
C ASP A 99 -3.51 -6.43 -9.51
N LEU A 100 -2.64 -6.35 -8.50
CA LEU A 100 -1.61 -7.35 -8.24
C LEU A 100 -2.15 -8.55 -7.45
N GLY A 101 -2.18 -9.72 -8.10
CA GLY A 101 -2.41 -10.99 -7.41
C GLY A 101 -1.13 -11.60 -6.83
N SER A 102 -0.02 -11.52 -7.58
CA SER A 102 1.25 -12.16 -7.22
C SER A 102 2.45 -11.49 -7.89
N TYR A 103 3.58 -11.46 -7.19
CA TYR A 103 4.88 -11.01 -7.70
C TYR A 103 5.90 -12.14 -7.56
N THR A 104 6.69 -12.39 -8.61
CA THR A 104 7.77 -13.41 -8.58
C THR A 104 9.13 -12.77 -8.84
N ILE A 105 10.03 -12.93 -7.88
CA ILE A 105 11.46 -12.60 -8.01
C ILE A 105 12.14 -13.78 -8.72
N ASN A 106 12.94 -13.52 -9.76
CA ASN A 106 13.63 -14.56 -10.56
C ASN A 106 15.15 -14.39 -10.54
#